data_AF-A0A2D6P9A8-F1
#
_entry.id   AF-A0A2D6P9A8-F1
#
_cell.length_a   1.000
_cell.length_b   1.000
_cell.length_c   1.000
_cell.angle_alpha   90.00
_cell.angle_beta   90.00
_cell.angle_gamma   90.00
#
_symmetry.space_group_name_H-M   'P 1'
#
loop_
_entity.id
_entity.type
_entity.pdbx_description
1 polymer ?
#
loop_
_entity_poly.entity_id
_entity_poly.type
_entity_poly.pdbx_seq_one_letter_code
_entity_poly.pdbx_strand_id
1 'polypeptide(L)'
;MSFSDLKKQSSLGSLTNKLVKEVEKMNNSGGSGADDRLWKPEMDKSGNGYAVIRFLPAPEGEDLPWVKLYSHAFQGPGGWYIENSLTTIGGKDPVGELNRELWNSGNESDKDVVRKQKRKLSFYANIYVVKDPANPQNEGGVFLYKFGKKIFDKIMDAMQPEFEDETPINPFDFWQGANFKLKLKKVAGYWNYDSSEFDRQAPLLDDDDALEALWKKQYSLSAFTAADQFKTYDELKKRLDYVLGSKSTRNVAQEETEYDNYAATEQKSVSEEDVMQKLEDSYKASKQVESTSTADDDDPMSYFSKLADS
;
A
#
# COMPACT_ATOMS: atom_id res chain seq x y z
N MET A 1 21.08 -7.03 14.85
CA MET A 1 21.73 -8.34 15.11
C MET A 1 22.41 -8.88 13.85
N SER A 2 23.56 -9.59 13.94
CA SER A 2 24.16 -10.31 12.77
C SER A 2 23.70 -11.79 12.71
N PHE A 3 23.98 -12.53 11.62
CA PHE A 3 23.60 -13.96 11.53
C PHE A 3 24.26 -14.75 12.65
N SER A 4 25.53 -14.45 12.87
CA SER A 4 26.32 -14.98 13.97
C SER A 4 25.78 -14.61 15.35
N ASP A 5 24.89 -13.63 15.48
CA ASP A 5 24.26 -13.28 16.76
C ASP A 5 22.96 -14.06 16.99
N LEU A 6 22.15 -14.27 15.95
CA LEU A 6 21.07 -15.28 15.96
C LEU A 6 21.64 -16.66 16.27
N LYS A 7 22.77 -17.02 15.64
CA LYS A 7 23.52 -18.24 15.90
C LYS A 7 24.36 -18.20 17.18
N LYS A 8 24.52 -17.04 17.87
CA LYS A 8 25.18 -16.95 19.20
C LYS A 8 24.21 -17.03 20.37
N GLN A 9 22.95 -16.62 20.19
CA GLN A 9 21.89 -17.07 21.09
C GLN A 9 21.73 -18.61 21.04
N SER A 10 22.28 -19.27 20.00
CA SER A 10 22.52 -20.72 19.91
C SER A 10 24.02 -21.14 19.75
N SER A 11 24.97 -20.32 20.23
CA SER A 11 26.46 -20.49 20.28
C SER A 11 27.39 -20.11 19.07
N LEU A 12 28.10 -18.97 19.24
CA LEU A 12 29.49 -18.60 18.84
C LEU A 12 30.09 -18.89 17.42
N GLY A 13 29.80 -18.05 16.41
CA GLY A 13 30.71 -17.73 15.26
C GLY A 13 30.04 -17.23 13.95
N SER A 14 30.72 -16.62 12.94
CA SER A 14 31.99 -15.86 12.88
C SER A 14 32.09 -14.94 11.61
N LEU A 15 33.15 -14.11 11.51
CA LEU A 15 33.51 -13.09 10.48
C LEU A 15 33.24 -13.44 8.99
N THR A 16 32.43 -12.69 8.23
CA THR A 16 32.65 -11.40 7.48
C THR A 16 33.69 -11.38 6.34
N ASN A 17 33.27 -11.03 5.10
CA ASN A 17 34.02 -10.17 4.13
C ASN A 17 33.39 -9.98 2.70
N LYS A 18 32.05 -9.89 2.54
CA LYS A 18 31.43 -9.66 1.19
C LYS A 18 30.38 -8.53 1.07
N LEU A 19 29.95 -7.90 2.17
CA LEU A 19 28.81 -6.95 2.19
C LEU A 19 29.05 -5.56 1.58
N VAL A 20 30.27 -5.23 1.13
CA VAL A 20 30.59 -3.86 0.64
C VAL A 20 30.14 -3.61 -0.82
N LYS A 21 29.68 -4.63 -1.56
CA LYS A 21 29.34 -4.50 -3.00
C LYS A 21 27.85 -4.47 -3.37
N GLU A 22 26.93 -4.61 -2.41
CA GLU A 22 25.48 -4.59 -2.71
C GLU A 22 24.77 -3.30 -2.30
N VAL A 23 25.39 -2.46 -1.48
CA VAL A 23 24.82 -1.19 -1.00
C VAL A 23 24.56 -0.19 -2.14
N GLU A 24 25.34 -0.23 -3.23
CA GLU A 24 25.17 0.66 -4.39
C GLU A 24 23.92 0.35 -5.24
N LYS A 25 23.25 -0.80 -5.05
CA LYS A 25 22.08 -1.19 -5.86
C LYS A 25 20.72 -0.77 -5.31
N MET A 26 20.61 -0.32 -4.06
CA MET A 26 19.30 -0.01 -3.44
C MET A 26 18.79 1.43 -3.69
N ASN A 27 19.59 2.32 -4.29
CA ASN A 27 19.25 3.75 -4.40
C ASN A 27 18.33 4.16 -5.57
N ASN A 28 17.71 3.23 -6.31
CA ASN A 28 16.87 3.54 -7.47
C ASN A 28 15.53 2.79 -7.45
N SER A 29 14.55 3.22 -6.64
CA SER A 29 13.14 2.78 -6.72
C SER A 29 12.16 3.79 -6.11
N GLY A 30 12.24 5.07 -6.52
CA GLY A 30 11.18 6.04 -6.28
C GLY A 30 10.14 5.98 -7.40
N GLY A 31 8.95 5.44 -7.15
CA GLY A 31 7.88 5.39 -8.15
C GLY A 31 6.64 4.60 -7.70
N SER A 32 5.46 5.00 -8.19
CA SER A 32 4.16 4.39 -7.85
C SER A 32 3.90 3.04 -8.57
N GLY A 33 4.88 2.12 -8.51
CA GLY A 33 4.68 0.71 -8.80
C GLY A 33 4.23 -0.05 -7.54
N ALA A 34 3.73 -1.26 -7.70
CA ALA A 34 3.71 -2.18 -6.56
C ALA A 34 5.17 -2.47 -6.18
N ASP A 35 5.50 -2.35 -4.89
CA ASP A 35 6.82 -2.78 -4.42
C ASP A 35 6.91 -4.31 -4.59
N ASP A 36 7.71 -4.77 -5.56
CA ASP A 36 7.86 -6.19 -5.92
C ASP A 36 8.35 -7.06 -4.74
N ARG A 37 8.91 -6.43 -3.70
CA ARG A 37 9.31 -7.09 -2.44
C ARG A 37 8.11 -7.43 -1.56
N LEU A 38 6.95 -6.78 -1.74
CA LEU A 38 5.75 -6.98 -0.91
C LEU A 38 4.89 -8.14 -1.41
N TRP A 39 5.01 -9.29 -0.76
CA TRP A 39 4.05 -10.37 -0.92
C TRP A 39 2.68 -9.99 -0.33
N LYS A 40 1.62 -10.38 -1.04
CA LYS A 40 0.23 -10.22 -0.61
C LYS A 40 -0.51 -11.53 -0.84
N PRO A 41 -1.31 -11.99 0.13
CA PRO A 41 -2.20 -13.11 -0.11
C PRO A 41 -3.27 -12.74 -1.13
N GLU A 42 -3.52 -13.63 -2.09
CA GLU A 42 -4.62 -13.50 -3.04
C GLU A 42 -5.81 -14.40 -2.68
N MET A 43 -6.96 -14.07 -3.24
CA MET A 43 -8.21 -14.83 -3.07
C MET A 43 -8.53 -15.56 -4.36
N ASP A 44 -8.99 -16.79 -4.23
CA ASP A 44 -9.57 -17.55 -5.33
C ASP A 44 -10.92 -16.95 -5.79
N LYS A 45 -11.43 -17.47 -6.91
CA LYS A 45 -12.74 -17.09 -7.46
C LYS A 45 -13.92 -17.42 -6.53
N SER A 46 -13.70 -18.27 -5.52
CA SER A 46 -14.68 -18.68 -4.51
C SER A 46 -14.74 -17.71 -3.32
N GLY A 47 -13.85 -16.71 -3.25
CA GLY A 47 -13.77 -15.77 -2.13
C GLY A 47 -13.04 -16.33 -0.90
N ASN A 48 -12.18 -17.33 -1.08
CA ASN A 48 -11.28 -17.86 -0.07
C ASN A 48 -9.82 -17.69 -0.52
N GLY A 49 -8.90 -17.49 0.42
CA GLY A 49 -7.47 -17.50 0.14
C GLY A 49 -6.75 -18.46 1.08
N TYR A 50 -5.70 -19.12 0.58
CA TYR A 50 -4.90 -20.03 1.37
C TYR A 50 -3.42 -19.88 0.99
N ALA A 51 -2.57 -19.65 1.97
CA ALA A 51 -1.12 -19.68 1.82
C ALA A 51 -0.48 -20.28 3.08
N VAL A 52 0.73 -20.80 2.94
CA VAL A 52 1.59 -21.18 4.06
C VAL A 52 2.85 -20.34 3.98
N ILE A 53 3.09 -19.54 5.01
CA ILE A 53 4.24 -18.63 5.12
C ILE A 53 4.99 -18.92 6.41
N ARG A 54 6.30 -18.72 6.44
CA ARG A 54 7.12 -18.74 7.66
C ARG A 54 7.58 -17.33 7.94
N PHE A 55 7.34 -16.83 9.15
CA PHE A 55 7.92 -15.55 9.58
C PHE A 55 9.42 -15.72 9.84
N LEU A 56 10.22 -14.71 9.48
CA LEU A 56 11.68 -14.77 9.53
C LEU A 56 12.25 -13.88 10.63
N PRO A 57 13.39 -14.25 11.26
CA PRO A 57 13.97 -13.48 12.35
C PRO A 57 14.53 -12.13 11.88
N ALA A 58 14.86 -11.26 12.83
CA ALA A 58 15.37 -9.92 12.55
C ALA A 58 16.50 -9.94 11.48
N PRO A 59 16.44 -9.05 10.46
CA PRO A 59 17.46 -8.96 9.42
C PRO A 59 18.78 -8.41 9.97
N GLU A 60 19.83 -8.42 9.13
CA GLU A 60 21.15 -7.95 9.55
C GLU A 60 21.13 -6.51 10.05
N GLY A 61 21.73 -6.28 11.23
CA GLY A 61 21.78 -4.97 11.88
C GLY A 61 20.57 -4.64 12.74
N GLU A 62 19.45 -5.35 12.63
CA GLU A 62 18.18 -4.99 13.30
C GLU A 62 17.85 -5.89 14.50
N ASP A 63 17.01 -5.42 15.42
CA ASP A 63 16.72 -6.10 16.70
C ASP A 63 15.32 -6.72 16.78
N LEU A 64 14.39 -6.28 15.94
CA LEU A 64 13.01 -6.79 15.91
C LEU A 64 12.74 -7.47 14.56
N PRO A 65 12.02 -8.61 14.53
CA PRO A 65 11.63 -9.29 13.29
C PRO A 65 10.42 -8.63 12.60
N TRP A 66 9.88 -7.57 13.19
CA TRP A 66 8.82 -6.75 12.61
C TRP A 66 9.13 -5.26 12.79
N VAL A 67 8.57 -4.45 11.91
CA VAL A 67 8.45 -3.00 12.09
C VAL A 67 6.98 -2.59 12.12
N LYS A 68 6.69 -1.58 12.94
CA LYS A 68 5.34 -1.03 13.16
C LYS A 68 5.22 0.29 12.43
N LEU A 69 4.17 0.46 11.64
CA LEU A 69 3.89 1.69 10.88
C LEU A 69 2.45 2.14 11.12
N TYR A 70 2.28 3.42 11.47
CA TYR A 70 0.98 4.09 11.42
C TYR A 70 0.88 4.94 10.16
N SER A 71 -0.27 4.90 9.50
CA SER A 71 -0.57 5.79 8.37
C SER A 71 -2.01 6.27 8.39
N HIS A 72 -2.26 7.41 7.75
CA HIS A 72 -3.59 7.95 7.50
C HIS A 72 -3.97 7.70 6.04
N ALA A 73 -5.21 7.29 5.80
CA ALA A 73 -5.72 7.01 4.45
C ALA A 73 -7.22 7.29 4.39
N PHE A 74 -7.59 8.52 4.03
CA PHE A 74 -8.96 9.02 3.93
C PHE A 74 -9.13 9.99 2.75
N GLN A 75 -10.37 10.26 2.37
CA GLN A 75 -10.71 11.19 1.29
C GLN A 75 -11.44 12.41 1.85
N GLY A 76 -11.10 13.60 1.36
CA GLY A 76 -11.77 14.87 1.61
C GLY A 76 -12.10 15.61 0.31
N PRO A 77 -12.64 16.84 0.37
CA PRO A 77 -12.97 17.64 -0.81
C PRO A 77 -11.80 17.86 -1.79
N GLY A 78 -10.57 17.98 -1.27
CA GLY A 78 -9.33 18.09 -2.04
C GLY A 78 -8.66 16.75 -2.40
N GLY A 79 -9.42 15.65 -2.43
CA GLY A 79 -8.93 14.34 -2.84
C GLY A 79 -8.45 13.46 -1.68
N TRP A 80 -7.41 12.64 -1.92
CA TRP A 80 -6.94 11.62 -0.97
C TRP A 80 -5.77 12.10 -0.10
N TYR A 81 -5.90 11.95 1.22
CA TYR A 81 -4.80 12.01 2.17
C TYR A 81 -4.32 10.58 2.45
N ILE A 82 -3.16 10.22 1.90
CA ILE A 82 -2.50 8.91 2.10
C ILE A 82 -1.06 9.18 2.49
N GLU A 83 -0.78 9.19 3.79
CA GLU A 83 0.51 9.63 4.34
C GLU A 83 0.90 8.78 5.56
N ASN A 84 2.21 8.60 5.77
CA ASN A 84 2.75 7.99 7.00
C ASN A 84 2.59 8.95 8.17
N SER A 85 2.21 8.42 9.34
CA SER A 85 2.00 9.22 10.54
C SER A 85 3.30 9.37 11.32
N LEU A 86 3.64 10.62 11.66
CA LEU A 86 4.77 10.96 12.53
C LEU A 86 4.68 10.31 13.92
N THR A 87 3.48 9.90 14.35
CA THR A 87 3.31 9.11 15.59
C THR A 87 4.03 7.75 15.58
N THR A 88 4.45 7.26 14.40
CA THR A 88 5.29 6.06 14.28
C THR A 88 6.66 6.27 14.92
N ILE A 89 7.27 7.43 14.69
CA ILE A 89 8.59 7.83 15.22
C ILE A 89 8.48 8.67 16.52
N GLY A 90 7.32 8.65 17.18
CA GLY A 90 7.05 9.42 18.40
C GLY A 90 6.83 10.93 18.19
N GLY A 91 6.77 11.39 16.94
CA GLY A 91 6.53 12.79 16.58
C GLY A 91 5.07 13.23 16.75
N LYS A 92 4.85 14.56 16.72
CA LYS A 92 3.51 15.16 16.61
C LYS A 92 2.98 14.99 15.20
N ASP A 93 1.67 14.78 15.07
CA ASP A 93 1.00 14.53 13.80
C ASP A 93 -0.22 15.45 13.66
N PRO A 94 -0.35 16.23 12.57
CA PRO A 94 -1.40 17.23 12.43
C PRO A 94 -2.80 16.60 12.29
N VAL A 95 -2.91 15.39 11.73
CA VAL A 95 -4.16 14.63 11.67
C VAL A 95 -4.52 14.10 13.06
N GLY A 96 -3.52 13.69 13.84
CA GLY A 96 -3.70 13.31 15.25
C GLY A 96 -4.22 14.47 16.13
N GLU A 97 -3.69 15.68 15.93
CA GLU A 97 -4.11 16.88 16.66
C GLU A 97 -5.54 17.32 16.29
N LEU A 98 -5.83 17.45 14.98
CA LEU A 98 -7.20 17.75 14.49
C LEU A 98 -8.23 16.73 14.99
N ASN A 99 -7.90 15.43 14.93
CA ASN A 99 -8.82 14.39 15.40
C ASN A 99 -9.11 14.47 16.90
N ARG A 100 -8.17 14.96 17.71
CA ARG A 100 -8.39 15.17 19.15
C ARG A 100 -9.35 16.32 19.39
N GLU A 101 -9.26 17.39 18.62
CA GLU A 101 -10.19 18.53 18.69
C GLU A 101 -11.61 18.11 18.27
N LEU A 102 -11.74 17.44 17.11
CA LEU A 102 -13.00 16.92 16.60
C LEU A 102 -13.65 15.90 17.57
N TRP A 103 -12.87 15.03 18.20
CA TRP A 103 -13.39 14.07 19.19
C TRP A 103 -13.90 14.77 20.46
N ASN A 104 -13.18 15.81 20.92
CA ASN A 104 -13.50 16.55 22.13
C ASN A 104 -14.64 17.57 21.95
N SER A 105 -15.05 17.88 20.71
CA SER A 105 -16.25 18.71 20.44
C SER A 105 -17.54 18.11 21.01
N GLY A 106 -17.58 16.78 21.19
CA GLY A 106 -18.76 16.04 21.60
C GLY A 106 -19.76 15.72 20.48
N ASN A 107 -19.70 16.41 19.34
CA ASN A 107 -20.61 16.21 18.20
C ASN A 107 -20.42 14.84 17.57
N GLU A 108 -21.50 14.13 17.22
CA GLU A 108 -21.38 12.80 16.62
C GLU A 108 -20.89 12.86 15.15
N SER A 109 -21.22 13.93 14.42
CA SER A 109 -20.67 14.23 13.09
C SER A 109 -19.14 14.26 13.10
N ASP A 110 -18.57 14.87 14.13
CA ASP A 110 -17.14 15.12 14.23
C ASP A 110 -16.43 13.82 14.63
N LYS A 111 -17.06 13.00 15.51
CA LYS A 111 -16.60 11.64 15.78
C LYS A 111 -16.63 10.74 14.53
N ASP A 112 -17.60 10.90 13.63
CA ASP A 112 -17.64 10.16 12.36
C ASP A 112 -16.53 10.58 11.40
N VAL A 113 -16.17 11.87 11.38
CA VAL A 113 -14.96 12.34 10.68
C VAL A 113 -13.71 11.71 11.31
N VAL A 114 -13.59 11.70 12.64
CA VAL A 114 -12.47 11.06 13.35
C VAL A 114 -12.36 9.57 13.04
N ARG A 115 -13.49 8.84 12.99
CA ARG A 115 -13.51 7.41 12.62
C ARG A 115 -12.97 7.17 11.21
N LYS A 116 -13.25 8.07 10.26
CA LYS A 116 -12.73 8.01 8.88
C LYS A 116 -11.25 8.41 8.78
N GLN A 117 -10.83 9.43 9.52
CA GLN A 117 -9.45 9.93 9.52
C GLN A 117 -8.49 9.13 10.41
N LYS A 118 -8.98 8.27 11.30
CA LYS A 118 -8.20 7.48 12.26
C LYS A 118 -7.01 6.76 11.61
N ARG A 119 -5.84 6.84 12.28
CA ARG A 119 -4.62 6.13 11.86
C ARG A 119 -4.85 4.61 11.76
N LYS A 120 -4.36 4.02 10.69
CA LYS A 120 -4.35 2.58 10.42
C LYS A 120 -3.01 2.03 10.90
N LEU A 121 -3.06 0.98 11.71
CA LEU A 121 -1.88 0.26 12.21
C LEU A 121 -1.55 -0.87 11.23
N SER A 122 -0.33 -0.84 10.69
CA SER A 122 0.26 -1.94 9.91
C SER A 122 1.53 -2.44 10.59
N PHE A 123 1.82 -3.71 10.40
CA PHE A 123 3.09 -4.34 10.70
C PHE A 123 3.69 -4.86 9.40
N TYR A 124 5.02 -4.82 9.31
CA TYR A 124 5.78 -5.43 8.22
C TYR A 124 6.79 -6.39 8.85
N ALA A 125 6.90 -7.59 8.30
CA ALA A 125 7.92 -8.56 8.67
C ALA A 125 8.44 -9.25 7.40
N ASN A 126 9.66 -9.76 7.45
CA ASN A 126 10.14 -10.67 6.42
C ASN A 126 9.47 -12.04 6.58
N ILE A 127 9.11 -12.66 5.45
CA ILE A 127 8.53 -13.99 5.37
C ILE A 127 9.23 -14.83 4.31
N TYR A 128 9.19 -16.13 4.49
CA TYR A 128 9.44 -17.12 3.44
C TYR A 128 8.13 -17.76 3.03
N VAL A 129 7.86 -17.83 1.72
CA VAL A 129 6.62 -18.44 1.20
C VAL A 129 6.84 -19.93 1.02
N VAL A 130 6.21 -20.73 1.89
CA VAL A 130 6.29 -22.20 1.87
C VAL A 130 5.31 -22.77 0.84
N LYS A 131 4.12 -22.16 0.71
CA LYS A 131 3.10 -22.56 -0.26
C LYS A 131 2.19 -21.39 -0.62
N ASP A 132 1.99 -21.12 -1.90
CA ASP A 132 1.11 -20.09 -2.44
C ASP A 132 0.40 -20.64 -3.70
N PRO A 133 -0.73 -21.34 -3.54
CA PRO A 133 -1.44 -21.95 -4.67
C PRO A 133 -2.02 -20.95 -5.66
N ALA A 134 -2.16 -19.67 -5.28
CA ALA A 134 -2.60 -18.61 -6.18
C ALA A 134 -1.43 -18.12 -7.04
N ASN A 135 -0.23 -18.03 -6.46
CA ASN A 135 0.99 -17.59 -7.12
C ASN A 135 2.17 -18.53 -6.82
N PRO A 136 2.22 -19.73 -7.43
CA PRO A 136 3.25 -20.73 -7.16
C PRO A 136 4.68 -20.25 -7.43
N GLN A 137 4.85 -19.22 -8.26
CA GLN A 137 6.14 -18.56 -8.52
C GLN A 137 6.74 -17.87 -7.28
N ASN A 138 5.94 -17.63 -6.24
CA ASN A 138 6.41 -17.08 -4.97
C ASN A 138 7.01 -18.16 -4.04
N GLU A 139 6.70 -19.44 -4.27
CA GLU A 139 7.13 -20.53 -3.40
C GLU A 139 8.67 -20.65 -3.37
N GLY A 140 9.25 -20.71 -2.17
CA GLY A 140 10.70 -20.67 -1.97
C GLY A 140 11.30 -19.26 -1.92
N GLY A 141 10.52 -18.21 -2.17
CA GLY A 141 10.96 -16.82 -2.12
C GLY A 141 10.92 -16.20 -0.71
N VAL A 142 11.78 -15.20 -0.51
CA VAL A 142 11.77 -14.30 0.66
C VAL A 142 11.11 -12.99 0.26
N PHE A 143 10.13 -12.53 1.04
CA PHE A 143 9.34 -11.33 0.77
C PHE A 143 9.03 -10.56 2.05
N LEU A 144 8.65 -9.30 1.90
CA LEU A 144 8.04 -8.52 2.97
C LEU A 144 6.53 -8.77 3.00
N TYR A 145 5.98 -9.07 4.17
CA TYR A 145 4.54 -9.19 4.35
C TYR A 145 3.99 -8.05 5.21
N LYS A 146 3.02 -7.31 4.66
CA LYS A 146 2.27 -6.27 5.36
C LYS A 146 0.97 -6.84 5.95
N PHE A 147 0.83 -6.78 7.27
CA PHE A 147 -0.35 -7.29 7.99
C PHE A 147 -0.89 -6.32 9.04
N GLY A 148 -2.12 -6.58 9.51
CA GLY A 148 -2.79 -5.79 10.54
C GLY A 148 -2.79 -6.46 11.92
N LYS A 149 -3.37 -5.77 12.90
CA LYS A 149 -3.44 -6.22 14.31
C LYS A 149 -3.87 -7.69 14.47
N LYS A 150 -4.88 -8.16 13.72
CA LYS A 150 -5.40 -9.54 13.82
C LYS A 150 -4.39 -10.66 13.59
N ILE A 151 -3.37 -10.44 12.76
CA ILE A 151 -2.29 -11.43 12.55
C ILE A 151 -1.17 -11.20 13.57
N PHE A 152 -0.89 -9.94 13.92
CA PHE A 152 0.04 -9.61 15.00
C PHE A 152 -0.40 -10.19 16.35
N ASP A 153 -1.69 -10.16 16.67
CA ASP A 153 -2.28 -10.78 17.85
C ASP A 153 -1.97 -12.27 17.87
N LYS A 154 -2.30 -13.01 16.80
CA LYS A 154 -1.97 -14.44 16.68
C LYS A 154 -0.47 -14.76 16.84
N ILE A 155 0.41 -13.85 16.42
CA ILE A 155 1.86 -13.97 16.64
C ILE A 155 2.19 -13.79 18.14
N MET A 156 1.61 -12.78 18.80
CA MET A 156 1.81 -12.56 20.24
C MET A 156 1.24 -13.73 21.06
N ASP A 157 0.03 -14.18 20.74
CA ASP A 157 -0.65 -15.30 21.40
C ASP A 157 0.19 -16.58 21.32
N ALA A 158 0.85 -16.85 20.18
CA ALA A 158 1.77 -17.98 20.03
C ALA A 158 3.06 -17.82 20.87
N MET A 159 3.57 -16.59 21.02
CA MET A 159 4.77 -16.29 21.82
C MET A 159 4.50 -16.21 23.32
N GLN A 160 3.28 -15.87 23.71
CA GLN A 160 2.82 -15.67 25.09
C GLN A 160 1.41 -16.29 25.24
N PRO A 161 1.30 -17.63 25.31
CA PRO A 161 0.01 -18.30 25.46
C PRO A 161 -0.72 -17.88 26.73
N GLU A 162 -2.05 -17.86 26.69
CA GLU A 162 -2.90 -17.46 27.83
C GLU A 162 -3.05 -18.58 28.87
N PHE A 163 -2.77 -19.84 28.50
CA PHE A 163 -2.97 -21.03 29.34
C PHE A 163 -1.66 -21.78 29.61
N GLU A 164 -1.52 -22.33 30.82
CA GLU A 164 -0.28 -22.99 31.29
C GLU A 164 0.04 -24.32 30.57
N ASP A 165 -0.93 -24.94 29.89
CA ASP A 165 -0.76 -26.16 29.10
C ASP A 165 -0.32 -25.92 27.65
N GLU A 166 -0.32 -24.66 27.19
CA GLU A 166 0.16 -24.28 25.85
C GLU A 166 1.65 -23.92 25.88
N THR A 167 2.47 -24.65 25.12
CA THR A 167 3.91 -24.38 24.98
C THR A 167 4.17 -23.14 24.11
N PRO A 168 4.88 -22.11 24.60
CA PRO A 168 5.25 -20.96 23.78
C PRO A 168 6.03 -21.35 22.52
N ILE A 169 5.70 -20.72 21.41
CA ILE A 169 6.37 -20.85 20.12
C ILE A 169 6.92 -19.47 19.75
N ASN A 170 8.19 -19.36 19.37
CA ASN A 170 8.69 -18.17 18.69
C ASN A 170 8.53 -18.33 17.17
N PRO A 171 7.55 -17.68 16.50
CA PRO A 171 7.28 -17.94 15.08
C PRO A 171 8.42 -17.55 14.14
N PHE A 172 9.32 -16.69 14.62
CA PHE A 172 10.46 -16.14 13.89
C PHE A 172 11.73 -16.99 14.04
N ASP A 173 11.71 -18.05 14.85
CA ASP A 173 12.85 -18.93 15.01
C ASP A 173 12.98 -19.88 13.80
N PHE A 174 14.19 -20.01 13.25
CA PHE A 174 14.46 -20.86 12.09
C PHE A 174 14.35 -22.36 12.39
N TRP A 175 14.68 -22.79 13.61
CA TRP A 175 14.79 -24.19 14.01
C TRP A 175 13.58 -24.65 14.86
N GLN A 176 13.07 -23.79 15.74
CA GLN A 176 11.96 -24.10 16.67
C GLN A 176 10.67 -23.31 16.40
N GLY A 177 10.65 -22.45 15.38
CA GLY A 177 9.44 -21.72 14.99
C GLY A 177 8.41 -22.59 14.27
N ALA A 178 7.33 -21.96 13.81
CA ALA A 178 6.21 -22.64 13.15
C ALA A 178 5.80 -21.94 11.85
N ASN A 179 5.34 -22.74 10.89
CA ASN A 179 4.74 -22.21 9.67
C ASN A 179 3.34 -21.67 9.97
N PHE A 180 2.98 -20.53 9.41
CA PHE A 180 1.67 -19.91 9.55
C PHE A 180 0.77 -20.28 8.36
N LYS A 181 -0.32 -21.00 8.64
CA LYS A 181 -1.38 -21.32 7.68
C LYS A 181 -2.31 -20.12 7.59
N LEU A 182 -2.05 -19.26 6.62
CA LEU A 182 -2.81 -18.05 6.38
C LEU A 182 -4.07 -18.41 5.58
N LYS A 183 -5.25 -18.25 6.20
CA LYS A 183 -6.55 -18.59 5.62
C LYS A 183 -7.43 -17.33 5.59
N LEU A 184 -7.70 -16.82 4.38
CA LEU A 184 -8.61 -15.69 4.16
C LEU A 184 -10.00 -16.20 3.81
N LYS A 185 -11.02 -15.55 4.36
CA LYS A 185 -12.42 -15.75 3.96
C LYS A 185 -13.11 -14.39 3.83
N LYS A 186 -13.99 -14.23 2.85
CA LYS A 186 -14.84 -13.03 2.76
C LYS A 186 -16.05 -13.18 3.70
N VAL A 187 -16.09 -12.41 4.79
CA VAL A 187 -17.19 -12.41 5.77
C VAL A 187 -17.80 -11.01 5.83
N ALA A 188 -19.11 -10.90 5.60
CA ALA A 188 -19.84 -9.63 5.55
C ALA A 188 -19.19 -8.55 4.64
N GLY A 189 -18.54 -8.97 3.55
CA GLY A 189 -17.84 -8.08 2.61
C GLY A 189 -16.35 -7.84 2.92
N TYR A 190 -15.89 -8.14 4.13
CA TYR A 190 -14.51 -7.89 4.60
C TYR A 190 -13.64 -9.15 4.59
N TRP A 191 -12.32 -8.97 4.58
CA TRP A 191 -11.36 -10.06 4.75
C TRP A 191 -11.29 -10.48 6.21
N ASN A 192 -11.56 -11.75 6.47
CA ASN A 192 -11.44 -12.40 7.77
C ASN A 192 -10.23 -13.35 7.79
N TYR A 193 -9.49 -13.32 8.89
CA TYR A 193 -8.28 -14.13 9.11
C TYR A 193 -8.40 -15.08 10.32
N ASP A 194 -9.57 -15.17 10.96
CA ASP A 194 -9.71 -15.83 12.26
C ASP A 194 -9.39 -17.34 12.17
N SER A 195 -9.66 -17.97 11.01
CA SER A 195 -9.27 -19.36 10.68
C SER A 195 -7.77 -19.58 10.41
N SER A 196 -6.94 -18.54 10.43
CA SER A 196 -5.48 -18.66 10.28
C SER A 196 -4.84 -19.13 11.58
N GLU A 197 -3.82 -19.98 11.50
CA GLU A 197 -3.23 -20.66 12.66
C GLU A 197 -1.75 -20.96 12.42
N PHE A 198 -1.00 -21.19 13.49
CA PHE A 198 0.34 -21.80 13.40
C PHE A 198 0.23 -23.31 13.26
N ASP A 199 1.15 -23.88 12.49
CA ASP A 199 1.39 -25.32 12.45
C ASP A 199 2.23 -25.75 13.67
N ARG A 200 2.56 -27.04 13.73
CA ARG A 200 3.51 -27.57 14.72
C ARG A 200 4.89 -26.92 14.56
N GLN A 201 5.63 -26.82 15.67
CA GLN A 201 7.05 -26.42 15.64
C GLN A 201 7.83 -27.33 14.68
N ALA A 202 8.61 -26.73 13.78
CA ALA A 202 9.47 -27.43 12.84
C ALA A 202 10.56 -26.49 12.31
N PRO A 203 11.77 -26.99 12.02
CA PRO A 203 12.78 -26.21 11.31
C PRO A 203 12.24 -25.80 9.93
N LEU A 204 12.68 -24.64 9.43
CA LEU A 204 12.31 -24.19 8.09
C LEU A 204 13.03 -25.02 7.00
N LEU A 205 14.30 -25.34 7.23
CA LEU A 205 15.14 -26.20 6.39
C LEU A 205 16.06 -27.01 7.31
N ASP A 206 16.48 -28.19 6.87
CA ASP A 206 17.42 -29.06 7.59
C ASP A 206 18.90 -28.67 7.40
N ASP A 207 19.17 -27.64 6.58
CA ASP A 207 20.51 -27.17 6.21
C ASP A 207 20.77 -25.73 6.70
N ASP A 208 21.69 -25.60 7.66
CA ASP A 208 22.13 -24.34 8.24
C ASP A 208 22.71 -23.35 7.22
N ASP A 209 23.42 -23.82 6.18
CA ASP A 209 24.02 -22.96 5.15
C ASP A 209 22.93 -22.37 4.24
N ALA A 210 21.87 -23.14 3.98
CA ALA A 210 20.69 -22.68 3.26
C ALA A 210 19.87 -21.67 4.09
N LEU A 211 19.76 -21.86 5.41
CA LEU A 211 19.15 -20.89 6.33
C LEU A 211 19.95 -19.57 6.36
N GLU A 212 21.29 -19.62 6.36
CA GLU A 212 22.14 -18.43 6.27
C GLU A 212 21.95 -17.69 4.94
N ALA A 213 21.90 -18.42 3.83
CA ALA A 213 21.66 -17.86 2.50
C ALA A 213 20.26 -17.25 2.34
N LEU A 214 19.26 -17.75 3.08
CA LEU A 214 17.91 -17.19 3.15
C LEU A 214 17.89 -15.93 4.03
N TRP A 215 18.51 -15.97 5.20
CA TRP A 215 18.59 -14.83 6.13
C TRP A 215 19.25 -13.60 5.49
N LYS A 216 20.30 -13.80 4.68
CA LYS A 216 20.97 -12.71 3.93
C LYS A 216 20.12 -12.09 2.82
N LYS A 217 19.04 -12.73 2.39
CA LYS A 217 18.09 -12.19 1.38
C LYS A 217 16.96 -11.38 2.01
N GLN A 218 16.90 -11.27 3.33
CA GLN A 218 15.90 -10.48 4.01
C GLN A 218 16.05 -8.99 3.70
N TYR A 219 14.91 -8.31 3.62
CA TYR A 219 14.87 -6.87 3.41
C TYR A 219 14.97 -6.13 4.74
N SER A 220 15.62 -4.97 4.74
CA SER A 220 15.65 -4.12 5.94
C SER A 220 14.24 -3.66 6.31
N LEU A 221 13.88 -3.82 7.58
CA LEU A 221 12.62 -3.35 8.14
C LEU A 221 12.78 -1.90 8.65
N SER A 222 13.96 -1.53 9.13
CA SER A 222 14.32 -0.18 9.57
C SER A 222 14.09 0.87 8.47
N ALA A 223 14.23 0.48 7.19
CA ALA A 223 13.93 1.29 6.03
C ALA A 223 12.48 1.84 6.00
N PHE A 224 11.50 1.15 6.60
CA PHE A 224 10.12 1.66 6.72
C PHE A 224 9.93 2.73 7.81
N THR A 225 10.92 2.88 8.69
CA THR A 225 10.94 3.85 9.80
C THR A 225 12.04 4.90 9.65
N ALA A 226 12.77 4.90 8.54
CA ALA A 226 13.75 5.92 8.22
C ALA A 226 13.07 7.29 8.06
N ALA A 227 13.79 8.36 8.41
CA ALA A 227 13.23 9.71 8.50
C ALA A 227 12.72 10.26 7.15
N ASP A 228 13.28 9.79 6.04
CA ASP A 228 12.87 10.11 4.67
C ASP A 228 11.49 9.52 4.28
N GLN A 229 11.02 8.50 5.00
CA GLN A 229 9.68 7.93 4.83
C GLN A 229 8.56 8.78 5.48
N PHE A 230 8.92 9.88 6.14
CA PHE A 230 7.99 10.78 6.81
C PHE A 230 8.20 12.22 6.34
N LYS A 231 7.15 12.81 5.77
CA LYS A 231 7.09 14.26 5.54
C LYS A 231 7.14 15.02 6.86
N THR A 232 7.66 16.24 6.82
CA THR A 232 7.67 17.14 7.97
C THR A 232 6.25 17.49 8.44
N TYR A 233 6.12 17.96 9.67
CA TYR A 233 4.82 18.38 10.22
C TYR A 233 4.14 19.45 9.33
N ASP A 234 4.90 20.43 8.83
CA ASP A 234 4.37 21.53 8.03
C ASP A 234 3.92 21.06 6.64
N GLU A 235 4.62 20.12 6.01
CA GLU A 235 4.20 19.48 4.76
C GLU A 235 2.93 18.62 4.96
N LEU A 236 2.89 17.80 6.01
CA LEU A 236 1.72 17.00 6.36
C LEU A 236 0.51 17.89 6.69
N LYS A 237 0.73 19.05 7.32
CA LYS A 237 -0.31 20.04 7.62
C LYS A 237 -0.79 20.77 6.37
N LYS A 238 0.12 21.26 5.52
CA LYS A 238 -0.21 21.85 4.21
C LYS A 238 -1.02 20.87 3.35
N ARG A 239 -0.65 19.59 3.35
CA ARG A 239 -1.39 18.52 2.66
C ARG A 239 -2.76 18.25 3.27
N LEU A 240 -2.87 18.28 4.60
CA LEU A 240 -4.11 18.09 5.34
C LEU A 240 -5.11 19.22 5.03
N ASP A 241 -4.66 20.47 5.18
CA ASP A 241 -5.47 21.67 4.93
C ASP A 241 -5.94 21.71 3.46
N TYR A 242 -5.11 21.28 2.50
CA TYR A 242 -5.51 21.10 1.10
C TYR A 242 -6.60 20.02 0.93
N VAL A 243 -6.39 18.81 1.47
CA VAL A 243 -7.34 17.69 1.30
C VAL A 243 -8.69 17.97 1.96
N LEU A 244 -8.71 18.68 3.09
CA LEU A 244 -9.95 19.07 3.75
C LEU A 244 -10.67 20.24 3.07
N GLY A 245 -10.08 20.83 2.02
CA GLY A 245 -10.64 22.01 1.35
C GLY A 245 -10.54 23.28 2.19
N SER A 246 -9.69 23.29 3.22
CA SER A 246 -9.44 24.42 4.13
C SER A 246 -8.60 25.52 3.46
N LYS A 247 -9.02 25.97 2.28
CA LYS A 247 -8.54 27.23 1.70
C LYS A 247 -9.07 28.38 2.55
N SER A 248 -8.27 28.81 3.53
CA SER A 248 -8.20 30.23 3.85
C SER A 248 -8.01 30.98 2.54
N THR A 249 -8.86 31.96 2.26
CA THR A 249 -8.78 32.80 1.05
C THR A 249 -7.50 33.62 1.08
N ARG A 250 -6.42 33.03 0.58
CA ARG A 250 -5.17 33.71 0.25
C ARG A 250 -4.93 33.56 -1.24
N ASN A 251 -5.17 34.65 -1.96
CA ASN A 251 -4.57 34.87 -3.27
C ASN A 251 -3.06 34.93 -3.05
N VAL A 252 -2.36 33.86 -3.41
CA VAL A 252 -0.91 33.85 -3.57
C VAL A 252 -0.65 33.41 -5.00
N ALA A 253 -0.04 34.31 -5.77
CA ALA A 253 0.38 34.01 -7.11
C ALA A 253 1.55 33.02 -7.08
N GLN A 254 1.44 31.98 -7.91
CA GLN A 254 2.53 31.37 -8.65
C GLN A 254 3.84 31.04 -7.89
N GLU A 255 3.88 29.84 -7.32
CA GLU A 255 5.08 28.99 -7.36
C GLU A 255 4.65 27.63 -7.93
N GLU A 256 4.89 27.43 -9.23
CA GLU A 256 4.68 26.15 -9.90
C GLU A 256 5.75 25.16 -9.46
N THR A 257 5.35 24.16 -8.68
CA THR A 257 6.18 22.97 -8.41
C THR A 257 5.95 21.93 -9.51
N GLU A 258 7.02 21.25 -9.93
CA GLU A 258 7.14 20.36 -11.12
C GLU A 258 6.18 19.13 -11.18
N TYR A 259 5.22 19.02 -10.27
CA TYR A 259 4.26 17.90 -10.15
C TYR A 259 2.94 18.08 -10.94
N ASP A 260 2.68 19.24 -11.55
CA ASP A 260 1.38 19.53 -12.19
C ASP A 260 1.18 18.91 -13.61
N ASN A 261 2.18 18.22 -14.17
CA ASN A 261 2.17 17.74 -15.56
C ASN A 261 1.31 16.49 -15.86
N TYR A 262 0.39 16.07 -14.98
CA TYR A 262 -0.46 14.89 -15.19
C TYR A 262 -1.97 15.11 -14.98
N ALA A 263 -2.44 16.36 -14.86
CA ALA A 263 -3.87 16.65 -14.73
C ALA A 263 -4.37 17.88 -15.53
N ALA A 264 -3.56 18.44 -16.44
CA ALA A 264 -3.94 19.56 -17.29
C ALA A 264 -4.43 19.14 -18.68
N THR A 265 -5.53 18.38 -18.75
CA THR A 265 -6.40 18.41 -19.95
C THR A 265 -7.51 19.43 -19.68
N GLU A 266 -7.59 20.45 -20.53
CA GLU A 266 -8.42 21.64 -20.33
C GLU A 266 -9.91 21.32 -20.14
N GLN A 267 -10.42 21.39 -18.91
CA GLN A 267 -11.81 21.81 -18.68
C GLN A 267 -11.85 23.33 -18.59
N LYS A 268 -11.72 23.97 -19.75
CA LYS A 268 -12.04 25.38 -19.93
C LYS A 268 -13.55 25.52 -19.72
N SER A 269 -13.97 26.09 -18.58
CA SER A 269 -15.38 26.31 -18.28
C SER A 269 -15.95 27.33 -19.27
N VAL A 270 -16.59 26.83 -20.33
CA VAL A 270 -17.29 27.65 -21.32
C VAL A 270 -18.55 28.19 -20.67
N SER A 271 -18.75 29.51 -20.68
CA SER A 271 -19.98 30.10 -20.13
C SER A 271 -21.18 29.79 -21.03
N GLU A 272 -22.40 29.82 -20.49
CA GLU A 272 -23.60 29.62 -21.32
C GLU A 272 -23.73 30.69 -22.42
N GLU A 273 -23.22 31.90 -22.18
CA GLU A 273 -23.15 32.99 -23.16
C GLU A 273 -22.15 32.67 -24.30
N ASP A 274 -20.96 32.14 -23.99
CA ASP A 274 -19.99 31.69 -25.01
C ASP A 274 -20.53 30.57 -25.90
N VAL A 275 -21.34 29.65 -25.34
CA VAL A 275 -21.99 28.57 -26.11
C VAL A 275 -23.07 29.14 -27.02
N MET A 276 -23.91 30.05 -26.50
CA MET A 276 -25.01 30.67 -27.26
C MET A 276 -24.49 31.53 -28.41
N GLN A 277 -23.41 32.29 -28.18
CA GLN A 277 -22.78 33.13 -29.21
C GLN A 277 -22.18 32.29 -30.35
N LYS A 278 -21.47 31.20 -30.02
CA LYS A 278 -20.97 30.25 -31.04
C LYS A 278 -22.07 29.56 -31.82
N LEU A 279 -23.23 29.33 -31.21
CA LEU A 279 -24.40 28.74 -31.87
C LEU A 279 -25.01 29.73 -32.89
N GLU A 280 -25.14 31.01 -32.52
CA GLU A 280 -25.57 32.05 -33.46
C GLU A 280 -24.61 32.23 -34.64
N ASP A 281 -23.30 32.26 -34.38
CA ASP A 281 -22.28 32.44 -35.43
C ASP A 281 -22.27 31.24 -36.39
N SER A 282 -22.43 30.02 -35.87
CA SER A 282 -22.58 28.80 -36.69
C SER A 282 -23.84 28.85 -37.56
N TYR A 283 -24.96 29.33 -37.00
CA TYR A 283 -26.22 29.45 -37.73
C TYR A 283 -26.15 30.53 -38.82
N LYS A 284 -25.47 31.66 -38.58
CA LYS A 284 -25.20 32.70 -39.59
C LYS A 284 -24.29 32.17 -40.71
N ALA A 285 -23.22 31.44 -40.38
CA ALA A 285 -22.33 30.82 -41.36
C ALA A 285 -23.07 29.81 -42.27
N SER A 286 -23.91 28.95 -41.68
CA SER A 286 -24.70 27.96 -42.44
C SER A 286 -25.72 28.56 -43.41
N LYS A 287 -26.09 29.84 -43.24
CA LYS A 287 -27.09 30.54 -44.06
C LYS A 287 -26.48 31.38 -45.19
N GLN A 288 -25.16 31.40 -45.34
CA GLN A 288 -24.46 32.27 -46.29
C GLN A 288 -23.77 31.52 -47.45
N VAL A 289 -23.93 30.20 -47.54
CA VAL A 289 -23.30 29.36 -48.58
C VAL A 289 -24.33 28.49 -49.29
N GLU A 290 -25.12 29.08 -50.19
CA GLU A 290 -25.74 28.31 -51.27
C GLU A 290 -26.04 29.18 -52.50
N SER A 291 -25.10 29.24 -53.45
CA SER A 291 -25.37 29.56 -54.86
C SER A 291 -24.14 29.33 -55.76
N THR A 292 -23.98 28.12 -56.32
CA THR A 292 -23.94 27.88 -57.78
C THR A 292 -23.73 26.40 -58.11
N SER A 293 -24.63 25.88 -58.95
CA SER A 293 -24.62 24.60 -59.72
C SER A 293 -23.25 24.21 -60.32
N THR A 294 -22.92 22.93 -60.51
CA THR A 294 -23.47 22.05 -61.58
C THR A 294 -23.32 20.53 -61.34
N ALA A 295 -24.20 19.77 -62.00
CA ALA A 295 -24.37 18.32 -62.07
C ALA A 295 -23.13 17.40 -62.09
N ASP A 296 -23.26 16.23 -61.44
CA ASP A 296 -23.46 14.94 -62.15
C ASP A 296 -24.21 13.94 -61.23
N ASP A 297 -24.75 12.84 -61.78
CA ASP A 297 -25.60 11.86 -61.06
C ASP A 297 -24.82 10.92 -60.12
N ASP A 298 -25.32 10.70 -58.89
CA ASP A 298 -25.30 9.39 -58.20
C ASP A 298 -26.18 9.42 -56.91
N ASP A 299 -27.12 8.47 -56.78
CA ASP A 299 -28.10 8.43 -55.66
C ASP A 299 -27.47 7.92 -54.35
N PRO A 300 -27.39 8.75 -53.28
CA PRO A 300 -26.76 8.39 -52.01
C PRO A 300 -27.50 7.29 -51.21
N MET A 301 -28.72 6.90 -51.60
CA MET A 301 -29.46 5.80 -50.95
C MET A 301 -28.95 4.40 -51.36
N SER A 302 -28.12 4.31 -52.40
CA SER A 302 -27.57 3.06 -52.95
C SER A 302 -26.66 2.27 -52.00
N TYR A 303 -26.11 2.92 -50.97
CA TYR A 303 -25.16 2.30 -50.03
C TYR A 303 -25.85 1.43 -48.98
N PHE A 304 -27.04 1.82 -48.51
CA PHE A 304 -27.73 1.13 -47.42
C PHE A 304 -28.46 -0.15 -47.86
N SER A 305 -28.91 -0.22 -49.11
CA SER A 305 -29.59 -1.40 -49.65
C SER A 305 -28.65 -2.61 -49.84
N LYS A 306 -27.34 -2.41 -50.00
CA LYS A 306 -26.35 -3.50 -50.08
C LYS A 306 -25.93 -4.09 -48.74
N LEU A 307 -26.31 -3.49 -47.62
CA LEU A 307 -25.97 -3.99 -46.28
C LEU A 307 -27.07 -4.87 -45.65
N ALA A 308 -28.21 -5.02 -46.33
CA ALA A 308 -29.39 -5.75 -45.83
C ALA A 308 -29.53 -7.18 -46.40
N ASP A 309 -28.83 -7.51 -47.50
CA ASP A 309 -28.83 -8.82 -48.16
C ASP A 309 -27.47 -9.54 -48.00
N SER A 310 -26.94 -9.63 -46.77
CA SER A 310 -25.72 -10.38 -46.41
C SER A 310 -25.82 -11.03 -45.04
#